data_AF-A0A3D2S1U7-F1
#
_entry.id   AF-A0A3D2S1U7-F1
#
_cell.length_a   1.000
_cell.length_b   1.000
_cell.length_c   1.000
_cell.angle_alpha   90.00
_cell.angle_beta   90.00
_cell.angle_gamma   90.00
#
_symmetry.space_group_name_H-M   'P 1'
#
loop_
_entity.id
_entity.type
_entity.pdbx_description
1 polymer ?
#
loop_
_entity_poly.entity_id
_entity_poly.type
_entity_poly.pdbx_seq_one_letter_code
_entity_poly.pdbx_strand_id
1 'polypeptide(L)'
;KTWCCDELISMVVEFSGSYSILSSPLDGDEENCAYWKRVWIENNLKPKPSEIFIDRDKGKYAMYQNKSNILIDDRPHNITAWENQGGIAIRFQANQDRLRVIEEVFMSIDKN
;
A
#
# COMPACT_ATOMS: atom_id res chain seq x y z
N LYS A 1 6.65 0.32 13.69
CA LYS A 1 6.76 1.21 12.51
C LYS A 1 8.18 1.09 11.97
N THR A 2 8.37 1.04 10.66
CA THR A 2 9.70 0.96 10.02
C THR A 2 10.36 2.32 9.95
N TRP A 3 11.66 2.37 9.67
CA TRP A 3 12.47 3.60 9.63
C TRP A 3 11.96 4.62 8.60
N CYS A 4 11.43 4.16 7.48
CA CYS A 4 11.01 5.00 6.35
C CYS A 4 9.52 5.34 6.34
N CYS A 5 8.74 4.90 7.35
CA CYS A 5 7.28 4.92 7.25
C CYS A 5 6.70 6.33 7.08
N ASP A 6 7.22 7.35 7.79
CA ASP A 6 6.71 8.71 7.65
C ASP A 6 7.06 9.32 6.30
N GLU A 7 8.32 9.17 5.90
CA GLU A 7 8.83 9.67 4.62
C GLU A 7 8.09 9.04 3.45
N LEU A 8 7.82 7.73 3.51
CA LEU A 8 7.01 7.03 2.53
C LEU A 8 5.58 7.58 2.47
N ILE A 9 4.92 7.80 3.61
CA ILE A 9 3.58 8.37 3.62
C ILE A 9 3.59 9.79 3.02
N SER A 10 4.59 10.61 3.37
CA SER A 10 4.75 11.95 2.80
C SER A 10 4.91 11.90 1.28
N MET A 11 5.78 11.02 0.75
CA MET A 11 5.96 10.85 -0.69
C MET A 11 4.69 10.41 -1.41
N VAL A 12 3.95 9.45 -0.84
CA VAL A 12 2.69 8.98 -1.44
C VAL A 12 1.65 10.10 -1.44
N VAL A 13 1.52 10.83 -0.33
CA VAL A 13 0.55 11.94 -0.24
C VAL A 13 0.91 13.08 -1.18
N GLU A 14 2.20 13.39 -1.35
CA GLU A 14 2.66 14.40 -2.32
C GLU A 14 2.32 13.97 -3.76
N PHE A 15 2.50 12.69 -4.10
CA PHE A 15 2.23 12.17 -5.42
C PHE A 15 0.72 12.03 -5.74
N SER A 16 -0.06 11.41 -4.85
CA SER A 16 -1.46 11.05 -5.13
C SER A 16 -2.51 11.87 -4.37
N GLY A 17 -2.09 12.81 -3.52
CA GLY A 17 -2.96 13.64 -2.68
C GLY A 17 -3.48 12.92 -1.43
N SER A 18 -3.67 11.60 -1.48
CA SER A 18 -4.00 10.76 -0.32
C SER A 18 -3.53 9.32 -0.51
N TYR A 19 -3.66 8.51 0.55
CA TYR A 19 -3.32 7.09 0.53
C TYR A 19 -4.36 6.27 1.31
N SER A 20 -4.37 4.96 1.06
CA SER A 20 -5.18 3.99 1.80
C SER A 20 -4.31 2.86 2.33
N ILE A 21 -4.74 2.19 3.39
CA ILE A 21 -4.09 0.97 3.88
C ILE A 21 -4.85 -0.25 3.36
N LEU A 22 -4.12 -1.19 2.74
CA LEU A 22 -4.63 -2.49 2.34
C LEU A 22 -3.79 -3.58 2.99
N SER A 23 -4.33 -4.22 4.03
CA SER A 23 -3.61 -5.21 4.85
C SER A 23 -4.38 -6.52 4.93
N SER A 24 -3.69 -7.65 4.82
CA SER A 24 -4.35 -8.94 5.01
C SER A 24 -4.58 -9.23 6.51
N PRO A 25 -5.71 -9.85 6.88
CA PRO A 25 -5.92 -10.34 8.24
C PRO A 25 -5.02 -11.55 8.54
N LEU A 26 -4.85 -11.86 9.82
CA LEU A 26 -4.22 -13.10 10.25
C LEU A 26 -5.21 -14.26 10.07
N ASP A 27 -4.75 -15.36 9.47
CA ASP A 27 -5.57 -16.57 9.31
C ASP A 27 -5.99 -17.13 10.67
N GLY A 28 -7.30 -17.35 10.83
CA GLY A 28 -7.88 -17.87 12.07
C GLY A 28 -8.00 -16.86 13.22
N ASP A 29 -7.72 -15.57 12.97
CA ASP A 29 -7.93 -14.48 13.93
C ASP A 29 -8.38 -13.19 13.23
N GLU A 30 -9.20 -13.32 12.18
CA GLU A 30 -9.45 -12.26 11.22
C GLU A 30 -10.04 -11.00 11.87
N GLU A 31 -11.06 -11.15 12.71
CA GLU A 31 -11.78 -10.02 13.33
C GLU A 31 -10.92 -9.26 14.34
N ASN A 32 -10.28 -9.98 15.27
CA ASN A 32 -9.41 -9.39 16.28
C ASN A 32 -8.16 -8.77 15.64
N CYS A 33 -7.57 -9.44 14.66
CA CYS A 33 -6.47 -8.88 13.86
C CYS A 33 -6.88 -7.58 13.15
N ALA A 34 -8.07 -7.56 12.53
CA ALA A 34 -8.58 -6.36 11.87
C ALA A 34 -8.82 -5.21 12.86
N TYR A 35 -9.35 -5.50 14.06
CA TYR A 35 -9.54 -4.52 15.11
C TYR A 35 -8.20 -3.88 15.52
N TRP A 36 -7.21 -4.68 15.90
CA TRP A 36 -5.93 -4.16 16.37
C TRP A 36 -5.12 -3.45 15.30
N LYS A 37 -5.23 -3.85 14.03
CA LYS A 37 -4.65 -3.10 12.91
C LYS A 37 -5.23 -1.68 12.81
N ARG A 38 -6.55 -1.53 12.92
CA ARG A 38 -7.20 -0.20 12.90
C ARG A 38 -6.76 0.66 14.08
N VAL A 39 -6.73 0.09 15.29
CA VAL A 39 -6.23 0.79 16.49
C VAL A 39 -4.77 1.23 16.30
N TRP A 40 -3.92 0.36 15.77
CA TRP A 40 -2.53 0.70 15.52
C TRP A 40 -2.39 1.84 14.50
N ILE A 41 -3.15 1.81 13.40
CA ILE A 41 -3.17 2.88 12.39
C ILE A 41 -3.63 4.20 13.01
N GLU A 42 -4.67 4.16 13.85
CA GLU A 42 -5.20 5.34 14.53
C GLU A 42 -4.20 5.95 15.52
N ASN A 43 -3.36 5.13 16.14
CA ASN A 43 -2.37 5.66 17.09
C ASN A 43 -1.06 6.10 16.43
N ASN A 44 -0.69 5.55 15.26
CA ASN A 44 0.69 5.66 14.75
C ASN A 44 0.84 6.41 13.42
N LEU A 45 -0.19 6.46 12.56
CA LEU A 45 -0.05 7.06 11.23
C LEU A 45 -0.55 8.51 11.20
N LYS A 46 0.25 9.38 10.57
CA LYS A 46 -0.08 10.78 10.26
C LYS A 46 0.54 11.17 8.90
N PRO A 47 -0.20 11.81 7.98
CA PRO A 47 -1.66 11.99 7.99
C PRO A 47 -2.41 10.65 8.04
N LYS A 48 -3.71 10.69 8.37
CA LYS A 48 -4.55 9.48 8.39
C LYS A 48 -4.80 8.97 6.96
N PRO A 49 -4.88 7.64 6.76
CA PRO A 49 -5.29 7.11 5.47
C PRO A 49 -6.74 7.51 5.19
N SER A 50 -7.09 7.64 3.91
CA SER A 50 -8.48 7.85 3.47
C SER A 50 -9.34 6.63 3.80
N GLU A 51 -8.82 5.42 3.53
CA GLU A 51 -9.53 4.16 3.76
C GLU A 51 -8.61 3.10 4.37
N ILE A 52 -9.19 2.17 5.13
CA ILE A 52 -8.49 1.01 5.71
C ILE A 52 -9.23 -0.27 5.29
N PHE A 53 -8.64 -0.99 4.35
CA PHE A 53 -9.11 -2.29 3.88
C PHE A 53 -8.33 -3.39 4.60
N ILE A 54 -9.05 -4.23 5.36
CA ILE A 54 -8.49 -5.47 5.91
C ILE A 54 -9.00 -6.63 5.06
N ASP A 55 -8.22 -7.03 4.07
CA ASP A 55 -8.62 -8.00 3.06
C ASP A 55 -7.44 -8.82 2.54
N ARG A 56 -7.70 -10.10 2.26
CA ARG A 56 -6.72 -11.04 1.70
C ARG A 56 -6.67 -10.95 0.19
N ASP A 57 -7.80 -10.76 -0.47
CA ASP A 57 -7.86 -10.61 -1.92
C ASP A 57 -7.57 -9.16 -2.30
N LYS A 58 -6.28 -8.83 -2.39
CA LYS A 58 -5.83 -7.48 -2.75
C LYS A 58 -6.11 -7.16 -4.22
N GLY A 59 -6.06 -8.17 -5.10
CA GLY A 59 -6.16 -7.97 -6.55
C GLY A 59 -7.45 -7.28 -6.99
N LYS A 60 -8.55 -7.45 -6.25
CA LYS A 60 -9.82 -6.77 -6.57
C LYS A 60 -9.78 -5.24 -6.46
N TYR A 61 -8.77 -4.68 -5.79
CA TYR A 61 -8.58 -3.22 -5.67
C TYR A 61 -7.60 -2.66 -6.70
N ALA A 62 -7.05 -3.48 -7.59
CA ALA A 62 -6.03 -3.06 -8.55
C ALA A 62 -6.53 -2.02 -9.56
N MET A 63 -7.84 -1.98 -9.81
CA MET A 63 -8.48 -1.06 -10.75
C MET A 63 -9.68 -0.37 -10.10
N TYR A 64 -9.90 0.90 -10.44
CA TYR A 64 -11.13 1.63 -10.10
C TYR A 64 -11.56 2.49 -11.29
N GLN A 65 -12.79 2.29 -11.78
CA GLN A 65 -13.34 3.06 -12.92
C GLN A 65 -12.40 3.14 -14.13
N ASN A 66 -11.83 2.00 -14.55
CA ASN A 66 -10.83 1.86 -15.63
C ASN A 66 -9.49 2.59 -15.38
N LYS A 67 -9.22 3.04 -14.16
CA LYS A 67 -7.91 3.57 -13.75
C LYS A 67 -7.16 2.54 -12.91
N SER A 68 -5.88 2.33 -13.22
CA SER A 68 -4.98 1.50 -12.42
C SER A 68 -4.64 2.18 -11.10
N ASN A 69 -4.76 1.44 -10.01
CA ASN A 69 -4.29 1.84 -8.69
C ASN A 69 -2.84 1.35 -8.48
N ILE A 70 -2.13 2.00 -7.56
CA ILE A 70 -0.75 1.64 -7.19
C ILE A 70 -0.76 0.84 -5.89
N LEU A 71 -0.09 -0.32 -5.86
CA LEU A 71 0.17 -1.09 -4.65
C LEU A 71 1.67 -1.04 -4.30
N ILE A 72 1.98 -0.67 -3.07
CA ILE A 72 3.32 -0.81 -2.47
C ILE A 72 3.23 -1.92 -1.43
N ASP A 73 3.89 -3.06 -1.68
CA ASP A 73 3.79 -4.26 -0.84
C ASP A 73 5.13 -5.04 -0.81
N ASP A 74 5.39 -5.75 0.28
CA ASP A 74 6.62 -6.53 0.43
C ASP A 74 6.49 -7.95 -0.15
N ARG A 75 5.27 -8.47 -0.34
CA ARG A 75 5.03 -9.87 -0.70
C ARG A 75 4.96 -10.08 -2.21
N PRO A 76 5.85 -10.89 -2.81
CA PRO A 76 5.85 -11.14 -4.26
C PRO A 76 4.52 -11.62 -4.84
N HIS A 77 3.76 -12.45 -4.12
CA HIS A 77 2.46 -12.93 -4.61
C HIS A 77 1.41 -11.82 -4.70
N ASN A 78 1.45 -10.82 -3.81
CA ASN A 78 0.56 -9.67 -3.86
C ASN A 78 0.87 -8.80 -5.08
N ILE A 79 2.16 -8.60 -5.37
CA ILE A 79 2.64 -7.87 -6.55
C ILE A 79 2.11 -8.52 -7.83
N THR A 80 2.37 -9.82 -8.01
CA THR A 80 1.88 -10.57 -9.17
C THR A 80 0.34 -10.54 -9.29
N ALA A 81 -0.38 -10.73 -8.18
CA ALA A 81 -1.84 -10.69 -8.19
C ALA A 81 -2.39 -9.30 -8.58
N TRP A 82 -1.72 -8.22 -8.17
CA TRP A 82 -2.11 -6.85 -8.48
C TRP A 82 -1.88 -6.51 -9.95
N GLU A 83 -0.70 -6.87 -10.49
CA GLU A 83 -0.36 -6.66 -11.90
C GLU A 83 -1.29 -7.44 -12.83
N ASN A 84 -1.60 -8.70 -12.49
CA ASN A 84 -2.53 -9.53 -13.26
C ASN A 84 -3.94 -8.93 -13.36
N GLN A 85 -4.31 -8.07 -12.41
CA GLN A 85 -5.60 -7.38 -12.36
C GLN A 85 -5.54 -5.99 -13.02
N GLY A 86 -4.41 -5.61 -13.62
CA GLY A 86 -4.21 -4.34 -14.35
C GLY A 86 -3.72 -3.17 -13.50
N GLY A 87 -3.40 -3.40 -12.22
CA GLY A 87 -2.85 -2.37 -11.35
C GLY A 87 -1.34 -2.19 -11.53
N ILE A 88 -0.82 -1.06 -11.05
CA ILE A 88 0.62 -0.80 -10.98
C ILE A 88 1.13 -1.32 -9.64
N ALA A 89 2.15 -2.18 -9.61
CA ALA A 89 2.68 -2.74 -8.37
C ALA A 89 4.14 -2.34 -8.16
N ILE A 90 4.50 -2.06 -6.91
CA ILE A 90 5.85 -1.73 -6.47
C ILE A 90 6.19 -2.68 -5.32
N ARG A 91 7.14 -3.59 -5.55
CA ARG A 91 7.69 -4.40 -4.48
C ARG A 91 8.62 -3.55 -3.63
N PHE A 92 8.35 -3.47 -2.33
CA PHE A 92 9.18 -2.70 -1.40
C PHE A 92 9.40 -3.47 -0.09
N GLN A 93 10.66 -3.78 0.21
CA GLN A 93 11.10 -4.43 1.43
C GLN A 93 11.91 -3.45 2.27
N ALA A 94 11.32 -2.96 3.37
CA ALA A 94 11.92 -1.89 4.18
C ALA A 94 13.31 -2.23 4.78
N ASN A 95 13.69 -3.50 4.84
CA ASN A 95 15.02 -3.94 5.31
C ASN A 95 16.05 -4.13 4.18
N GLN A 96 15.67 -3.91 2.91
CA GLN A 96 16.52 -4.15 1.73
C GLN A 96 16.54 -2.93 0.79
N ASP A 97 15.37 -2.33 0.58
CA ASP A 97 15.19 -1.30 -0.44
C ASP A 97 15.35 0.12 0.10
N ARG A 98 15.66 1.03 -0.81
CA ARG A 98 15.66 2.48 -0.59
C ARG A 98 14.37 3.07 -1.17
N LEU A 99 13.91 4.18 -0.60
CA LEU A 99 12.70 4.88 -1.08
C LEU A 99 12.76 5.27 -2.57
N ARG A 100 13.97 5.43 -3.11
CA ARG A 100 14.20 5.63 -4.55
C ARG A 100 13.47 4.64 -5.46
N VAL A 101 13.29 3.39 -5.04
CA VAL A 101 12.54 2.39 -5.83
C VAL A 101 11.11 2.86 -6.12
N ILE A 102 10.49 3.57 -5.18
CA ILE A 102 9.14 4.11 -5.29
C ILE A 102 9.16 5.42 -6.10
N GLU A 103 10.16 6.28 -5.85
CA GLU A 103 10.37 7.53 -6.61
C GLU A 103 10.48 7.28 -8.12
N GLU A 104 11.27 6.28 -8.51
CA GLU A 104 11.50 5.96 -9.92
C GLU A 104 10.20 5.56 -10.65
N VAL A 105 9.31 4.85 -9.97
CA VAL A 105 7.99 4.47 -10.52
C VAL A 105 7.09 5.70 -10.63
N PHE A 106 7.02 6.55 -9.60
CA PHE A 106 6.24 7.79 -9.65
C PHE A 106 6.68 8.70 -10.80
N MET A 107 7.99 8.89 -10.96
CA MET A 107 8.56 9.66 -12.08
C MET A 107 8.27 9.05 -13.46
N SER A 108 8.05 7.74 -13.55
CA SER A 108 7.68 7.07 -14.80
C SER A 108 6.20 7.29 -15.16
N ILE A 109 5.33 7.47 -14.16
CA ILE A 109 3.90 7.72 -14.34
C ILE A 109 3.67 9.17 -14.75
N ASP A 110 4.33 10.14 -14.10
CA ASP A 110 4.15 11.58 -14.37
C ASP A 110 4.63 12.03 -15.75
N LYS A 111 5.42 11.19 -16.44
CA LYS A 111 5.90 11.47 -17.80
C LYS A 111 4.90 11.08 -18.90
N ASN A 112 3.81 10.40 -18.55
CA ASN A 112 2.76 9.94 -19.47
C ASN A 112 1.48 10.77 -19.30
#